data_AF-A0A6A9SCM5-F1
#
_entry.id   AF-A0A6A9SCM5-F1
#
_cell.length_a   1.000
_cell.length_b   1.000
_cell.length_c   1.000
_cell.angle_alpha   90.00
_cell.angle_beta   90.00
_cell.angle_gamma   90.00
#
_symmetry.space_group_name_H-M   'P 1'
#
loop_
_entity.id
_entity.type
_entity.pdbx_description
1 polymer ?
#
loop_
_entity_poly.entity_id
_entity_poly.type
_entity_poly.pdbx_seq_one_letter_code
_entity_poly.pdbx_strand_id
1 'polypeptide(L)'
;MDADDHVRVTERLIQSVEIVAAYVLVFLFAVGVFDLGLNIAQLVRTGAITQTSEVVALIDTVLLLFIIVEIYQTVVAYTREESVVRIVIITGIIAVTRRVISFHPGDHAAQDALLTSLGFAALLAVLVGSLYVVRRTRAESSDLH
;
A
#
# COMPACT_ATOMS: atom_id res chain seq x y z
N MET A 1 38.80 18.90 4.70
CA MET A 1 37.57 18.60 3.94
C MET A 1 36.54 18.35 5.01
N ASP A 2 35.75 19.39 5.29
CA ASP A 2 34.98 19.53 6.52
C ASP A 2 33.69 18.69 6.47
N ALA A 3 33.35 18.08 7.61
CA ALA A 3 32.16 17.24 7.77
C ALA A 3 30.86 17.98 7.39
N ASP A 4 30.84 19.31 7.51
CA ASP A 4 29.69 20.16 7.22
C ASP A 4 29.34 20.24 5.71
N ASP A 5 30.33 20.08 4.82
CA ASP A 5 30.06 20.05 3.37
C ASP A 5 29.41 18.73 2.93
N HIS A 6 29.71 17.62 3.62
CA HIS A 6 29.08 16.33 3.34
C HIS A 6 27.60 16.29 3.73
N VAL A 7 27.23 16.94 4.84
CA VAL A 7 25.84 17.02 5.31
C VAL A 7 24.98 17.81 4.32
N ARG A 8 25.46 18.98 3.88
CA ARG A 8 24.72 19.87 2.95
C ARG A 8 24.50 19.27 1.56
N VAL A 9 25.44 18.44 1.09
CA VAL A 9 25.28 17.70 -0.17
C VAL A 9 24.25 16.59 -0.01
N THR A 10 24.31 15.84 1.09
CA THR A 10 23.37 14.74 1.36
C THR A 10 21.93 15.24 1.49
N GLU A 11 21.72 16.36 2.19
CA GLU A 11 20.40 16.98 2.37
C GLU A 11 19.78 17.41 1.03
N ARG A 12 20.54 18.06 0.16
CA ARG A 12 20.07 18.45 -1.19
C ARG A 12 19.77 17.25 -2.08
N LEU A 13 20.56 16.18 -1.97
CA LEU A 13 20.32 14.95 -2.73
C LEU A 13 19.02 14.27 -2.28
N ILE A 14 18.79 14.15 -0.97
CA ILE A 14 17.54 13.59 -0.42
C ILE A 14 16.33 14.41 -0.86
N GLN A 15 16.39 15.73 -0.73
CA GLN A 15 15.31 16.63 -1.16
C GLN A 15 15.01 16.51 -2.67
N SER A 16 16.04 16.40 -3.49
CA SER A 16 15.86 16.23 -4.94
C SER A 16 15.17 14.91 -5.29
N VAL A 17 15.57 13.82 -4.62
CA VAL A 17 14.95 12.50 -4.80
C VAL A 17 13.49 12.51 -4.34
N GLU A 18 13.18 13.16 -3.22
CA GLU A 18 11.81 13.29 -2.71
C GLU A 18 10.90 14.00 -3.71
N ILE A 19 11.34 15.13 -4.26
CA ILE A 19 10.58 15.90 -5.26
C ILE A 19 10.31 15.04 -6.50
N VAL A 20 11.33 14.34 -7.01
CA VAL A 20 11.19 13.46 -8.17
C VAL A 20 10.21 12.32 -7.86
N ALA A 21 10.35 11.66 -6.71
CA ALA A 21 9.45 10.59 -6.29
C ALA A 21 8.00 11.07 -6.18
N ALA A 22 7.76 12.26 -5.61
CA ALA A 22 6.43 12.84 -5.51
C ALA A 22 5.82 13.10 -6.90
N TYR A 23 6.56 13.68 -7.84
CA TYR A 23 6.08 13.89 -9.21
C TYR A 23 5.75 12.57 -9.91
N VAL A 24 6.60 11.55 -9.77
CA VAL A 24 6.35 10.23 -10.35
C VAL A 24 5.08 9.62 -9.76
N LEU A 25 4.90 9.67 -8.43
CA LEU A 25 3.71 9.13 -7.78
C LEU A 25 2.43 9.85 -8.23
N VAL A 26 2.44 11.19 -8.31
CA VAL A 26 1.30 11.97 -8.79
C VAL A 26 0.98 11.64 -10.25
N PHE A 27 2.01 11.50 -11.09
CA PHE A 27 1.82 11.13 -12.49
C PHE A 27 1.23 9.73 -12.65
N LEU A 28 1.77 8.73 -11.92
CA LEU A 28 1.23 7.37 -11.92
C LEU A 28 -0.21 7.33 -11.43
N PHE A 29 -0.53 8.10 -10.39
CA PHE A 29 -1.90 8.22 -9.88
C PHE A 29 -2.83 8.81 -10.95
N ALA A 30 -2.42 9.88 -11.63
CA ALA A 30 -3.21 10.50 -12.70
C ALA A 30 -3.47 9.52 -13.86
N VAL A 31 -2.44 8.78 -14.29
CA VAL A 31 -2.58 7.75 -15.33
C VAL A 31 -3.54 6.64 -14.88
N GLY A 32 -3.41 6.15 -13.65
CA GLY A 32 -4.29 5.09 -13.15
C GLY A 32 -5.75 5.55 -12.96
N VAL A 33 -5.99 6.79 -12.54
CA VAL A 33 -7.35 7.37 -12.48
C VAL A 33 -7.94 7.48 -13.88
N PHE A 34 -7.14 7.89 -14.85
CA PHE A 34 -7.57 7.98 -16.24
C PHE A 34 -7.91 6.60 -16.82
N ASP A 35 -7.04 5.61 -16.61
CA ASP A 35 -7.25 4.22 -17.03
C ASP A 35 -8.52 3.62 -16.41
N LEU A 36 -8.71 3.80 -15.10
CA LEU A 36 -9.94 3.40 -14.41
C LEU A 36 -11.18 4.05 -15.02
N GLY A 37 -11.11 5.34 -15.34
CA GLY A 37 -12.21 6.06 -15.99
C GLY A 37 -12.56 5.49 -17.37
N LEU A 38 -11.55 5.17 -18.18
CA LEU A 38 -11.75 4.54 -19.48
C LEU A 38 -12.34 3.13 -19.35
N ASN A 39 -11.82 2.34 -18.40
CA ASN A 39 -12.30 0.99 -18.14
C ASN A 39 -13.79 1.01 -17.71
N ILE A 40 -14.16 1.85 -16.75
CA ILE A 40 -15.56 2.03 -16.34
C ILE A 40 -16.43 2.45 -17.54
N ALA A 41 -15.99 3.42 -18.34
CA ALA A 41 -16.75 3.86 -19.52
C ALA A 41 -16.96 2.74 -20.54
N GLN A 42 -15.97 1.86 -20.72
CA GLN A 42 -16.08 0.68 -21.57
C GLN A 42 -17.08 -0.33 -21.01
N LEU A 43 -16.98 -0.69 -19.73
CA LEU A 43 -17.89 -1.64 -19.06
C LEU A 43 -19.34 -1.17 -19.05
N VAL A 44 -19.57 0.14 -18.88
CA VAL A 44 -20.91 0.73 -18.97
C VAL A 44 -21.47 0.60 -20.39
N ARG A 45 -20.64 0.81 -21.42
CA ARG A 45 -21.09 0.68 -22.83
C ARG A 45 -21.39 -0.76 -23.22
N THR A 46 -20.63 -1.72 -22.70
CA THR A 46 -20.84 -3.15 -22.99
C THR A 46 -21.91 -3.80 -22.11
N GLY A 47 -22.34 -3.13 -21.03
CA GLY A 47 -23.27 -3.69 -20.04
C GLY A 47 -22.64 -4.74 -19.12
N ALA A 48 -21.32 -4.93 -19.20
CA ALA A 48 -20.58 -5.96 -18.45
C ALA A 48 -20.38 -5.60 -16.96
N ILE A 49 -20.69 -4.37 -16.56
CA ILE A 49 -20.49 -3.87 -15.18
C ILE A 49 -21.22 -4.68 -14.10
N THR A 50 -22.24 -5.46 -14.45
CA THR A 50 -22.97 -6.32 -13.49
C THR A 50 -22.33 -7.70 -13.32
N GLN A 51 -21.30 -8.04 -14.09
CA GLN A 51 -20.59 -9.31 -13.97
C GLN A 51 -19.61 -9.25 -12.80
N THR A 52 -19.64 -10.27 -11.93
CA THR A 52 -18.81 -10.32 -10.71
C THR A 52 -17.33 -10.18 -11.00
N SER A 53 -16.82 -10.85 -12.05
CA SER A 53 -15.41 -10.79 -12.45
C SER A 53 -14.95 -9.37 -12.79
N GLU A 54 -15.79 -8.62 -13.50
CA GLU A 54 -15.51 -7.26 -13.92
C GLU A 54 -15.50 -6.29 -12.73
N VAL A 55 -16.45 -6.45 -11.81
CA VAL A 55 -16.49 -5.64 -10.57
C VAL A 55 -15.24 -5.90 -9.72
N VAL A 56 -14.80 -7.16 -9.60
CA VAL A 56 -13.59 -7.52 -8.87
C VAL A 56 -12.34 -6.90 -9.52
N ALA A 57 -12.25 -6.91 -10.85
CA ALA A 57 -11.15 -6.28 -11.58
C ALA A 57 -11.11 -4.75 -11.39
N LEU A 58 -12.27 -4.10 -11.38
CA LEU A 58 -12.39 -2.67 -11.06
C LEU A 58 -11.92 -2.38 -9.63
N ILE A 59 -12.33 -3.21 -8.66
CA ILE A 59 -11.87 -3.09 -7.28
C ILE A 59 -10.34 -3.23 -7.22
N ASP A 60 -9.74 -4.22 -7.88
CA ASP A 60 -8.28 -4.38 -7.89
C ASP A 60 -7.57 -3.13 -8.44
N THR A 61 -8.11 -2.51 -9.48
CA THR A 61 -7.59 -1.26 -10.05
C THR A 61 -7.70 -0.08 -9.06
N VAL A 62 -8.85 0.08 -8.41
CA VAL A 62 -9.05 1.11 -7.38
C VAL A 62 -8.13 0.89 -6.18
N LEU A 63 -7.97 -0.37 -5.75
CA LEU A 63 -7.08 -0.71 -4.65
C LEU A 63 -5.62 -0.45 -5.00
N LEU A 64 -5.21 -0.66 -6.26
CA LEU A 64 -3.89 -0.27 -6.76
C LEU A 64 -3.67 1.24 -6.66
N LEU A 65 -4.68 2.05 -7.02
CA LEU A 65 -4.62 3.50 -6.83
C LEU A 65 -4.47 3.88 -5.35
N PHE A 66 -5.16 3.19 -4.44
CA PHE A 66 -4.99 3.40 -3.01
C PHE A 66 -3.58 3.02 -2.52
N ILE A 67 -2.93 2.03 -3.13
CA ILE A 67 -1.51 1.72 -2.84
C ILE A 67 -0.63 2.91 -3.19
N ILE A 68 -0.86 3.58 -4.32
CA ILE A 68 -0.08 4.77 -4.72
C ILE A 68 -0.23 5.91 -3.69
N VAL A 69 -1.47 6.19 -3.26
CA VAL A 69 -1.75 7.22 -2.24
C VAL A 69 -1.05 6.89 -0.92
N GLU A 70 -1.03 5.62 -0.55
CA GLU A 70 -0.41 5.14 0.69
C GLU A 70 1.12 5.19 0.65
N ILE A 71 1.73 4.86 -0.49
CA ILE A 71 3.16 5.05 -0.70
C ILE A 71 3.52 6.53 -0.58
N TYR A 72 2.72 7.44 -1.17
CA TYR A 72 2.94 8.88 -1.01
C TYR A 72 2.91 9.31 0.46
N GLN A 73 1.93 8.85 1.24
CA GLN A 73 1.86 9.14 2.68
C GLN A 73 3.08 8.58 3.43
N THR A 74 3.55 7.39 3.06
CA THR A 74 4.75 6.79 3.66
C THR A 74 5.99 7.64 3.36
N VAL A 75 6.16 8.09 2.12
CA VAL A 75 7.27 8.99 1.72
C VAL A 75 7.22 10.30 2.52
N VAL A 76 6.05 10.93 2.63
CA VAL A 76 5.89 12.19 3.40
C VAL A 76 6.15 11.99 4.90
N ALA A 77 5.78 10.83 5.45
CA ALA A 77 6.03 10.52 6.85
C ALA A 77 7.52 10.32 7.15
N TYR A 78 8.29 9.76 6.20
CA TYR A 78 9.75 9.66 6.31
C TYR A 78 10.40 11.04 6.49
N THR A 79 9.92 12.05 5.77
CA THR A 79 10.45 13.42 5.87
C THR A 79 10.04 14.17 7.15
N ARG A 80 9.06 13.66 7.90
CA ARG A 80 8.52 14.31 9.11
C ARG A 80 9.00 13.70 10.44
N GLU A 81 9.94 12.76 10.40
CA GLU A 81 10.47 12.05 11.59
C GLU A 81 9.38 11.39 12.48
N GLU A 82 8.18 11.17 11.93
CA GLU A 82 7.15 10.38 12.62
C GLU A 82 7.62 8.93 12.75
N SER A 83 7.07 8.16 13.70
CA SER A 83 7.50 6.78 13.94
C SER A 83 7.21 5.88 12.72
N VAL A 84 8.15 5.85 11.77
CA VAL A 84 8.07 5.24 10.45
C VAL A 84 7.66 3.77 10.53
N VAL A 85 8.21 3.04 11.50
CA VAL A 85 7.95 1.61 11.69
C VAL A 85 6.46 1.31 11.88
N ARG A 86 5.74 2.14 12.65
CA ARG A 86 4.30 1.93 12.89
C ARG A 86 3.50 2.16 11.62
N ILE A 87 3.81 3.24 10.90
CA ILE A 87 3.13 3.59 9.65
C ILE A 87 3.32 2.45 8.65
N VAL A 88 4.56 2.00 8.45
CA VAL A 88 4.89 0.91 7.52
C VAL A 88 4.20 -0.42 7.88
N ILE A 89 4.10 -0.79 9.17
CA ILE A 89 3.39 -2.03 9.57
C ILE A 89 1.89 -1.91 9.30
N ILE A 90 1.28 -0.77 9.62
CA ILE A 90 -0.16 -0.53 9.37
C ILE A 90 -0.42 -0.56 7.86
N THR A 91 0.43 0.10 7.08
CA THR A 91 0.44 0.06 5.62
C THR A 91 0.56 -1.36 5.09
N GLY A 92 1.48 -2.17 5.62
CA GLY A 92 1.63 -3.58 5.25
C GLY A 92 0.36 -4.40 5.52
N ILE A 93 -0.32 -4.17 6.64
CA ILE A 93 -1.61 -4.81 6.95
C ILE A 93 -2.66 -4.40 5.92
N ILE A 94 -2.81 -3.10 5.66
CA ILE A 94 -3.79 -2.57 4.70
C ILE A 94 -3.56 -3.18 3.32
N ALA A 95 -2.31 -3.24 2.85
CA ALA A 95 -1.96 -3.83 1.55
C ALA A 95 -2.35 -5.31 1.44
N VAL A 96 -2.08 -6.13 2.46
CA VAL A 96 -2.50 -7.55 2.45
C VAL A 96 -4.02 -7.67 2.51
N THR A 97 -4.68 -6.89 3.37
CA THR A 97 -6.15 -6.87 3.46
C THR A 97 -6.78 -6.50 2.11
N ARG A 98 -6.20 -5.57 1.35
CA ARG A 98 -6.67 -5.24 -0.01
C ARG A 98 -6.70 -6.46 -0.92
N ARG A 99 -5.64 -7.28 -0.90
CA ARG A 99 -5.59 -8.49 -1.74
C ARG A 99 -6.64 -9.53 -1.33
N VAL A 100 -6.99 -9.59 -0.04
CA VAL A 100 -8.08 -10.43 0.46
C VAL A 100 -9.45 -9.92 0.00
N ILE A 101 -9.68 -8.60 0.01
CA ILE A 101 -10.95 -8.00 -0.45
C ILE A 101 -11.19 -8.27 -1.94
N SER A 102 -10.15 -8.22 -2.77
CA SER A 102 -10.24 -8.52 -4.20
C SER A 102 -10.28 -10.03 -4.53
N PHE A 103 -10.17 -10.92 -3.54
CA PHE A 103 -10.10 -12.35 -3.82
C PHE A 103 -11.48 -12.91 -4.20
N HIS A 104 -11.56 -13.50 -5.40
CA HIS A 104 -12.76 -14.18 -5.90
C HIS A 104 -12.54 -15.71 -5.97
N PRO A 105 -13.14 -16.51 -5.08
CA PRO A 105 -12.97 -17.98 -5.08
C PRO A 105 -13.53 -18.68 -6.33
N GLY A 106 -14.45 -18.04 -7.06
CA GLY A 106 -15.13 -18.63 -8.22
C GLY A 106 -14.22 -18.89 -9.43
N ASP A 107 -13.05 -18.24 -9.48
CA ASP A 107 -12.11 -18.33 -10.62
C ASP A 107 -11.06 -19.43 -10.45
N HIS A 108 -11.07 -20.16 -9.33
CA HIS A 108 -10.03 -21.11 -8.95
C HIS A 108 -10.63 -22.48 -8.66
N ALA A 109 -9.87 -23.55 -8.90
CA ALA A 109 -10.25 -24.86 -8.40
C ALA A 109 -10.38 -24.81 -6.86
N ALA A 110 -11.34 -25.55 -6.29
CA ALA A 110 -11.64 -25.47 -4.86
C ALA A 110 -10.39 -25.68 -3.97
N GLN A 111 -9.46 -26.54 -4.39
CA GLN A 111 -8.20 -26.77 -3.68
C GLN A 111 -7.27 -25.55 -3.72
N ASP A 112 -7.13 -24.90 -4.87
CA ASP A 112 -6.29 -23.71 -5.04
C ASP A 112 -6.86 -22.50 -4.30
N ALA A 113 -8.18 -22.36 -4.28
CA ALA A 113 -8.87 -21.32 -3.52
C ALA A 113 -8.65 -21.47 -2.00
N LEU A 114 -8.67 -22.72 -1.50
CA LEU A 114 -8.40 -23.03 -0.10
C LEU A 114 -6.95 -22.73 0.27
N LEU A 115 -5.99 -23.15 -0.55
CA LEU A 115 -4.57 -22.86 -0.31
C LEU A 115 -4.28 -21.35 -0.33
N THR A 116 -4.87 -20.63 -1.27
CA THR A 116 -4.71 -19.17 -1.38
C THR A 116 -5.29 -18.44 -0.17
N SER A 117 -6.50 -18.80 0.26
CA SER A 117 -7.13 -18.20 1.43
C SER A 117 -6.39 -18.51 2.74
N LEU A 118 -5.85 -19.72 2.90
CA LEU A 118 -4.95 -20.08 3.99
C LEU A 118 -3.67 -19.24 3.98
N GLY A 119 -3.08 -19.01 2.81
CA GLY A 119 -1.91 -18.14 2.65
C GLY A 119 -2.19 -16.71 3.10
N PHE A 120 -3.33 -16.14 2.69
CA PHE A 120 -3.75 -14.81 3.17
C PHE A 120 -4.00 -14.76 4.67
N ALA A 121 -4.64 -15.79 5.24
CA ALA A 121 -4.85 -15.88 6.69
C ALA A 121 -3.53 -15.92 7.46
N ALA A 122 -2.55 -16.70 6.97
CA ALA A 122 -1.22 -16.78 7.57
C ALA A 122 -0.48 -15.44 7.49
N LEU A 123 -0.48 -14.77 6.33
CA LEU A 123 0.14 -13.45 6.17
C LEU A 123 -0.48 -12.40 7.09
N LEU A 124 -1.80 -12.36 7.18
CA LEU A 124 -2.50 -11.46 8.10
C LEU A 124 -2.16 -11.76 9.56
N ALA A 125 -2.09 -13.04 9.95
CA ALA A 125 -1.72 -13.42 11.31
C ALA A 125 -0.29 -12.96 11.66
N VAL A 126 0.67 -13.10 10.75
CA VAL A 126 2.06 -12.63 10.94
C VAL A 126 2.12 -11.10 11.09
N LEU A 127 1.39 -10.36 10.25
CA LEU A 127 1.38 -8.89 10.31
C LEU A 127 0.71 -8.37 11.58
N VAL A 128 -0.42 -8.96 11.97
CA VAL A 128 -1.10 -8.62 13.23
C VAL A 128 -0.22 -8.97 14.44
N GLY A 129 0.46 -10.12 14.41
CA GLY A 129 1.43 -10.51 15.44
C GLY A 129 2.60 -9.52 15.53
N SER A 130 3.15 -9.10 14.39
CA SER A 130 4.22 -8.09 14.32
C SER A 130 3.77 -6.76 14.93
N LEU A 131 2.56 -6.30 14.59
CA LEU A 131 1.97 -5.10 15.19
C LEU A 131 1.78 -5.23 16.70
N TYR A 132 1.35 -6.41 17.19
CA TYR A 132 1.19 -6.67 18.62
C TYR A 132 2.53 -6.59 19.36
N VAL A 133 3.59 -7.20 18.84
CA VAL A 133 4.95 -7.14 19.42
C VAL A 133 5.47 -5.71 19.47
N VAL A 134 5.33 -4.96 18.38
CA VAL A 134 5.76 -3.54 18.32
C VAL A 134 4.96 -2.65 19.27
N ARG A 135 3.68 -2.96 19.52
CA ARG A 135 2.89 -2.23 20.53
C ARG A 135 3.32 -2.55 21.95
N ARG A 136 3.61 -3.81 22.26
CA ARG A 136 3.95 -4.25 23.63
C ARG A 136 5.31 -3.72 24.10
N THR A 137 6.33 -3.81 23.25
CA THR A 137 7.69 -3.30 23.55
C THR A 137 7.71 -1.80 23.85
N ARG A 138 6.80 -1.04 23.25
CA ARG A 138 6.64 0.40 23.52
C ARG A 138 5.90 0.68 24.83
N ALA A 139 4.93 -0.16 25.22
CA ALA A 139 4.23 -0.02 26.49
C ALA A 139 5.18 -0.23 27.67
N GLU A 140 6.01 -1.29 27.61
CA GLU A 140 7.02 -1.59 28.64
C GLU A 140 8.09 -0.49 28.77
N SER A 141 8.41 0.24 27.71
CA SER A 141 9.36 1.36 27.74
C SER A 141 8.75 2.68 28.20
N SER A 142 7.42 2.83 28.17
CA SER A 142 6.72 4.01 28.71
C SER A 142 6.48 3.93 30.22
N ASP A 143 6.50 2.73 30.81
CA ASP A 143 6.35 2.51 32.26
C ASP A 143 7.68 2.67 33.03
N LEU A 144 8.79 2.91 32.33
CA LEU A 144 10.15 3.11 32.90
C LEU A 144 10.56 4.59 33.04
N HIS A 145 9.67 5.53 32.70
CA HIS A 145 9.83 6.98 32.88
C HIS A 145 8.66 7.57 33.66
#